data_AF-A0AAV6T2J3-F1
#
_entry.id   AF-A0AAV6T2J3-F1
#
_cell.length_a   1.000
_cell.length_b   1.000
_cell.length_c   1.000
_cell.angle_alpha   90.00
_cell.angle_beta   90.00
_cell.angle_gamma   90.00
#
_symmetry.space_group_name_H-M   'P 1'
#
loop_
_entity.id
_entity.type
_entity.pdbx_description
1 polymer ?
#
loop_
_entity_poly.entity_id
_entity_poly.type
_entity_poly.pdbx_seq_one_letter_code
_entity_poly.pdbx_strand_id
1 'polypeptide(L)'
;MEESLSSCGVKDGCKLMMIGKRNSPEEEAELKKLKDIEKTIELTAKKLEKVDGELTGLKNGFLAKDLQAEALGKLDHRVKIAAEQFMKILEEIDAISIPENFSDCKIKKKGLVKTVQGFLAQCDKTEACISDHLSKIQSKNLALAD
;
A
#
# COMPACT_ATOMS: atom_id res chain seq x y z
N MET A 1 15.11 32.14 31.59
CA MET A 1 16.55 32.43 31.57
C MET A 1 16.97 32.33 30.11
N GLU A 2 17.10 33.46 29.44
CA GLU A 2 17.45 33.52 28.01
C GLU A 2 18.93 33.88 27.93
N GLU A 3 19.80 32.88 27.91
CA GLU A 3 21.24 33.07 27.64
C GLU A 3 21.51 32.83 26.15
N SER A 4 22.27 33.73 25.53
CA SER A 4 22.67 33.57 24.13
C SER A 4 23.64 32.41 23.98
N LEU A 5 23.54 31.65 22.88
CA LEU A 5 24.44 30.52 22.56
C LEU A 5 25.93 30.91 22.56
N SER A 6 26.22 32.17 22.25
CA SER A 6 27.56 32.75 22.34
C SER A 6 28.13 32.75 23.77
N SER A 7 27.28 32.93 24.79
CA SER A 7 27.65 32.83 26.22
C SER A 7 28.09 31.41 26.59
N CYS A 8 27.51 30.40 25.94
CA CYS A 8 27.83 28.99 26.12
C CYS A 8 29.05 28.52 25.30
N GLY A 9 29.81 29.45 24.70
CA GLY A 9 31.03 29.15 23.94
C GLY A 9 30.78 28.66 22.51
N VAL A 10 29.56 28.74 21.99
CA VAL A 10 29.24 28.40 20.60
C VAL A 10 29.71 29.53 19.69
N LYS A 11 30.62 29.20 18.76
CA LYS A 11 31.16 30.13 17.77
C LYS A 11 30.44 30.00 16.44
N ASP A 12 30.59 31.02 15.60
CA ASP A 12 30.15 30.96 14.21
C ASP A 12 30.82 29.78 13.48
N GLY A 13 30.03 28.97 12.77
CA GLY A 13 30.48 27.72 12.15
C GLY A 13 30.40 26.46 13.01
N CYS A 14 30.04 26.55 14.30
CA CYS A 14 29.79 25.37 15.13
C CYS A 14 28.50 24.65 14.74
N LYS A 15 28.58 23.35 14.45
CA LYS A 15 27.40 22.49 14.23
C LYS A 15 26.81 22.08 15.58
N LEU A 16 25.58 22.49 15.84
CA LEU A 16 24.85 22.12 17.06
C LEU A 16 24.01 20.87 16.82
N MET A 17 24.03 19.94 17.78
CA MET A 17 23.17 18.78 17.81
C MET A 17 22.29 18.88 19.06
N MET A 18 20.99 19.11 18.89
CA MET A 18 20.06 19.16 20.02
C MET A 18 19.76 17.75 20.53
N ILE A 19 19.96 17.53 21.84
CA ILE A 19 19.62 16.30 22.53
C ILE A 19 18.36 16.55 23.37
N GLY A 20 17.26 15.92 22.99
CA GLY A 20 15.92 16.01 23.58
C GLY A 20 14.93 15.21 22.73
N LYS A 21 13.68 15.00 23.19
CA LYS A 21 12.63 14.43 22.33
C LYS A 21 12.47 15.36 21.11
N ARG A 22 12.97 14.91 19.96
CA ARG A 22 12.99 15.67 18.71
C ARG A 22 11.60 15.98 18.19
N ASN A 23 10.62 15.16 18.56
CA ASN A 23 9.28 15.26 18.03
C ASN A 23 8.42 16.18 18.89
N SER A 24 7.88 17.22 18.25
CA SER A 24 6.81 18.03 18.83
C SER A 24 5.57 17.14 19.05
N PRO A 25 4.70 17.45 20.03
CA PRO A 25 3.46 16.68 20.24
C PRO A 25 2.60 16.62 18.96
N GLU A 26 2.67 17.64 18.11
CA GLU A 26 2.06 17.69 16.78
C GLU A 26 2.65 16.66 15.82
N GLU A 27 3.99 16.52 15.80
CA GLU A 27 4.68 15.54 14.97
C GLU A 27 4.37 14.11 15.42
N GLU A 28 4.33 13.84 16.73
CA GLU A 28 3.92 12.52 17.24
C GLU A 28 2.47 12.18 16.84
N ALA A 29 1.56 13.16 16.80
CA ALA A 29 0.19 12.97 16.37
C ALA A 29 0.09 12.63 14.87
N GLU A 30 0.84 13.32 14.00
CA GLU A 30 0.91 12.99 12.57
C GLU A 30 1.55 11.62 12.32
N LEU A 31 2.63 11.31 13.04
CA LEU A 31 3.33 10.04 12.92
C LEU A 31 2.45 8.87 13.39
N LYS A 32 1.56 9.11 14.38
CA LYS A 32 0.54 8.15 14.79
C LYS A 32 -0.49 7.90 13.67
N LYS A 33 -0.98 8.93 12.98
CA LYS A 33 -1.89 8.77 11.82
C LYS A 33 -1.23 7.94 10.71
N LEU A 34 0.03 8.23 10.38
CA LEU A 34 0.80 7.47 9.39
C LEU A 34 0.95 5.99 9.80
N LYS A 35 1.15 5.70 11.09
CA LYS A 35 1.20 4.33 11.62
C LYS A 35 -0.14 3.61 11.53
N ASP A 36 -1.26 4.28 11.79
CA ASP A 36 -2.57 3.66 11.66
C ASP A 36 -2.90 3.36 10.18
N ILE A 37 -2.51 4.24 9.26
CA ILE A 37 -2.57 3.96 7.81
C ILE A 37 -1.70 2.75 7.44
N GLU A 38 -0.48 2.67 7.97
CA GLU A 38 0.42 1.52 7.73
C GLU A 38 -0.23 0.19 8.13
N LYS A 39 -0.94 0.15 9.27
CA LYS A 39 -1.72 -1.03 9.68
C LYS A 39 -2.84 -1.35 8.70
N THR A 40 -3.57 -0.33 8.22
CA THR A 40 -4.65 -0.52 7.24
C THR A 40 -4.10 -1.08 5.92
N ILE A 41 -2.93 -0.62 5.48
CA ILE A 41 -2.23 -1.15 4.32
C ILE A 41 -1.88 -2.62 4.55
N GLU A 42 -1.31 -2.98 5.70
CA GLU A 42 -0.92 -4.36 6.01
C GLU A 42 -2.15 -5.30 6.04
N LEU A 43 -3.28 -4.84 6.61
CA LEU A 43 -4.53 -5.60 6.61
C LEU A 43 -5.08 -5.80 5.20
N THR A 44 -5.00 -4.78 4.35
CA THR A 44 -5.46 -4.85 2.96
C THR A 44 -4.54 -5.75 2.13
N ALA A 45 -3.23 -5.68 2.35
CA ALA A 45 -2.24 -6.56 1.74
C ALA A 45 -2.48 -8.03 2.10
N LYS A 46 -2.80 -8.35 3.36
CA LYS A 46 -3.17 -9.72 3.78
C LYS A 46 -4.42 -10.24 3.05
N LYS A 47 -5.37 -9.36 2.71
CA LYS A 47 -6.53 -9.76 1.89
C LYS A 47 -6.13 -10.05 0.46
N LEU A 48 -5.24 -9.23 -0.12
CA LEU A 48 -4.71 -9.44 -1.47
C LEU A 48 -3.89 -10.74 -1.57
N GLU A 49 -3.07 -11.05 -0.56
CA GLU A 49 -2.28 -12.30 -0.52
C GLU A 49 -3.18 -13.54 -0.51
N LYS A 50 -4.30 -13.51 0.23
CA LYS A 50 -5.28 -14.60 0.21
C LYS A 50 -5.87 -14.78 -1.19
N VAL A 51 -6.22 -13.68 -1.85
CA VAL A 51 -6.75 -13.70 -3.22
C VAL A 51 -5.74 -14.28 -4.21
N ASP A 52 -4.46 -13.91 -4.08
CA ASP A 52 -3.37 -14.45 -4.92
C ASP A 52 -3.13 -15.96 -4.68
N GLY A 53 -3.20 -16.39 -3.42
CA GLY A 53 -3.12 -17.81 -3.04
C GLY A 53 -4.29 -18.63 -3.59
N GLU A 54 -5.52 -18.11 -3.50
CA GLU A 54 -6.72 -18.70 -4.09
C GLU A 54 -6.61 -18.77 -5.63
N LEU A 55 -6.09 -17.72 -6.27
CA LEU A 55 -5.84 -17.70 -7.71
C LEU A 55 -4.83 -18.76 -8.15
N THR A 56 -3.72 -18.87 -7.42
CA THR A 56 -2.68 -19.88 -7.69
C THR A 56 -3.23 -21.29 -7.48
N GLY A 57 -4.03 -21.50 -6.43
CA GLY A 57 -4.71 -22.76 -6.17
C GLY A 57 -5.70 -23.13 -7.28
N LEU A 58 -6.44 -22.15 -7.80
CA LEU A 58 -7.38 -22.37 -8.91
C LEU A 58 -6.65 -22.68 -10.22
N LYS A 59 -5.54 -21.99 -10.50
CA LYS A 59 -4.71 -22.19 -11.70
C LYS A 59 -4.06 -23.57 -11.74
N ASN A 60 -3.61 -24.07 -10.59
CA ASN A 60 -2.98 -25.39 -10.47
C ASN A 60 -3.99 -26.51 -10.13
N GLY A 61 -5.23 -26.15 -9.83
CA GLY A 61 -6.29 -27.08 -9.45
C GLY A 61 -6.96 -27.75 -10.66
N PHE A 62 -7.60 -28.88 -10.39
CA PHE A 62 -8.35 -29.67 -11.39
C PHE A 62 -9.85 -29.31 -11.45
N LEU A 63 -10.24 -28.10 -11.03
CA LEU A 63 -11.65 -27.69 -11.10
C LEU A 63 -12.14 -27.71 -12.56
N ALA A 64 -13.42 -28.06 -12.76
CA ALA A 64 -14.05 -27.97 -14.06
C ALA A 64 -14.00 -26.53 -14.60
N LYS A 65 -13.85 -26.38 -15.92
CA LYS A 65 -13.66 -25.08 -16.58
C LYS A 65 -14.75 -24.05 -16.25
N ASP A 66 -16.01 -24.48 -16.15
CA ASP A 66 -17.13 -23.61 -15.82
C ASP A 66 -17.04 -23.10 -14.37
N LEU A 67 -16.66 -23.97 -13.43
CA LEU A 67 -16.44 -23.61 -12.03
C LEU A 67 -15.18 -22.75 -11.85
N GLN A 68 -14.14 -22.99 -12.66
CA GLN A 68 -12.96 -22.12 -12.69
C GLN A 68 -13.32 -20.71 -13.17
N ALA A 69 -14.14 -20.59 -14.23
CA ALA A 69 -14.57 -19.29 -14.73
C ALA A 69 -15.38 -18.51 -13.68
N GLU A 70 -16.31 -19.17 -12.97
CA GLU A 70 -17.07 -18.54 -11.89
C GLU A 70 -16.16 -18.10 -10.73
N ALA A 71 -15.23 -18.95 -10.31
CA ALA A 71 -14.28 -18.63 -9.23
C ALA A 71 -13.32 -17.49 -9.62
N LEU A 72 -12.83 -17.47 -10.86
CA LEU A 72 -12.04 -16.38 -11.41
C LEU A 72 -12.82 -15.06 -11.41
N GLY A 73 -14.11 -15.07 -11.79
CA GLY A 73 -14.96 -13.89 -11.72
C GLY A 73 -15.15 -13.35 -10.30
N LYS A 74 -15.30 -14.24 -9.30
CA LYS A 74 -15.35 -13.85 -7.88
C LYS A 74 -14.02 -13.28 -7.40
N LEU A 75 -12.90 -13.86 -7.84
CA LEU A 75 -11.55 -13.36 -7.53
C LEU A 75 -11.31 -11.98 -8.15
N ASP A 76 -11.68 -11.78 -9.41
CA ASP A 76 -11.58 -10.49 -10.12
C ASP A 76 -12.28 -9.38 -9.34
N HIS A 77 -13.52 -9.63 -8.91
CA HIS A 77 -14.26 -8.66 -8.11
C HIS A 77 -13.57 -8.36 -6.77
N ARG A 78 -13.00 -9.37 -6.11
CA ARG A 78 -12.23 -9.18 -4.86
C ARG A 78 -10.94 -8.39 -5.08
N VAL A 79 -10.24 -8.60 -6.18
CA VAL A 79 -9.05 -7.80 -6.56
C VAL A 79 -9.44 -6.35 -6.76
N LYS A 80 -10.53 -6.08 -7.50
CA LYS A 80 -11.04 -4.72 -7.74
C LYS A 80 -11.42 -4.00 -6.45
N ILE A 81 -12.11 -4.70 -5.53
CA ILE A 81 -12.41 -4.16 -4.21
C ILE A 81 -11.11 -3.82 -3.46
N ALA A 82 -10.12 -4.71 -3.47
CA ALA A 82 -8.83 -4.45 -2.82
C ALA A 82 -8.09 -3.25 -3.43
N ALA A 83 -8.10 -3.12 -4.76
CA ALA A 83 -7.54 -1.97 -5.47
C ALA A 83 -8.24 -0.66 -5.07
N GLU A 84 -9.58 -0.65 -4.97
CA GLU A 84 -10.33 0.52 -4.51
C GLU A 84 -9.99 0.89 -3.06
N GLN A 85 -9.80 -0.10 -2.17
CA GLN A 85 -9.34 0.16 -0.81
C GLN A 85 -7.94 0.79 -0.78
N PHE A 86 -7.02 0.31 -1.62
CA PHE A 86 -5.70 0.92 -1.74
C PHE A 86 -5.75 2.35 -2.30
N MET A 87 -6.64 2.65 -3.25
CA MET A 87 -6.87 4.01 -3.73
C MET A 87 -7.36 4.93 -2.62
N LYS A 88 -8.36 4.51 -1.83
CA LYS A 88 -8.86 5.30 -0.68
C LYS A 88 -7.76 5.58 0.34
N ILE A 89 -6.92 4.59 0.62
CA ILE A 89 -5.76 4.78 1.51
C ILE A 89 -4.80 5.82 0.92
N LEU A 90 -4.57 5.80 -0.39
CA LEU A 90 -3.70 6.76 -1.06
C LEU A 90 -4.27 8.18 -0.96
N GLU A 91 -5.58 8.36 -1.14
CA GLU A 91 -6.30 9.62 -0.94
C GLU A 91 -6.18 10.10 0.52
N GLU A 92 -6.35 9.21 1.50
CA GLU A 92 -6.17 9.54 2.92
C GLU A 92 -4.73 9.98 3.22
N ILE A 93 -3.73 9.31 2.63
CA ILE A 93 -2.33 9.70 2.77
C ILE A 93 -2.10 11.08 2.16
N ASP A 94 -2.65 11.36 0.99
CA ASP A 94 -2.47 12.63 0.29
C ASP A 94 -3.05 13.80 1.09
N ALA A 95 -4.23 13.60 1.69
CA ALA A 95 -4.91 14.56 2.54
C ALA A 95 -4.12 14.96 3.82
N ILE A 96 -3.13 14.16 4.25
CA ILE A 96 -2.26 14.54 5.37
C ILE A 96 -1.29 15.64 4.93
N SER A 97 -1.52 16.86 5.42
CA SER A 97 -0.62 18.00 5.21
C SER A 97 0.47 18.02 6.29
N ILE A 98 1.69 17.66 5.91
CA ILE A 98 2.85 17.58 6.81
C ILE A 98 3.69 18.87 6.68
N PRO A 99 3.92 19.63 7.77
CA PRO A 99 4.80 20.80 7.79
C PRO A 99 6.22 20.53 7.28
N GLU A 100 6.91 21.56 6.80
CA GLU A 100 8.29 21.41 6.32
C GLU A 100 9.29 20.95 7.37
N ASN A 101 8.99 21.20 8.65
CA ASN A 101 9.85 20.86 9.77
C ASN A 101 9.84 19.36 10.12
N PHE A 102 8.87 18.58 9.63
CA PHE A 102 8.72 17.14 9.97
C PHE A 102 9.29 16.25 8.85
N SER A 103 10.61 16.29 8.71
CA SER A 103 11.33 15.55 7.66
C SER A 103 11.11 14.03 7.75
N ASP A 104 11.08 13.46 8.96
CA ASP A 104 10.80 12.06 9.21
C ASP A 104 9.38 11.65 8.74
N CYS A 105 8.37 12.47 9.05
CA CYS A 105 7.00 12.23 8.61
C CYS A 105 6.87 12.29 7.07
N LYS A 106 7.56 13.22 6.40
CA LYS A 106 7.60 13.29 4.93
C LYS A 106 8.22 12.04 4.30
N ILE A 107 9.33 11.55 4.85
CA ILE A 107 9.98 10.32 4.36
C ILE A 107 9.04 9.13 4.54
N LYS A 108 8.40 9.02 5.72
CA LYS A 108 7.43 7.96 6.04
C LYS A 108 6.21 8.01 5.10
N LYS A 109 5.60 9.19 4.89
CA LYS A 109 4.50 9.41 3.95
C LYS A 109 4.88 8.94 2.54
N LYS A 110 6.04 9.37 2.04
CA LYS A 110 6.53 8.96 0.72
C LYS A 110 6.77 7.45 0.61
N GLY A 111 7.27 6.84 1.68
CA GLY A 111 7.42 5.39 1.78
C GLY A 111 6.09 4.66 1.66
N LEU A 112 5.07 5.10 2.43
CA LEU A 112 3.73 4.51 2.39
C LEU A 112 3.10 4.64 1.01
N VAL A 113 3.19 5.81 0.36
CA VAL A 113 2.69 6.00 -1.02
C VAL A 113 3.32 4.99 -1.98
N LYS A 114 4.65 4.83 -1.94
CA LYS A 114 5.34 3.84 -2.77
C LYS A 114 4.88 2.41 -2.49
N THR A 115 4.68 2.08 -1.22
CA THR A 115 4.19 0.75 -0.81
C THR A 115 2.79 0.50 -1.35
N VAL A 116 1.86 1.45 -1.21
CA VAL A 116 0.49 1.35 -1.74
C VAL A 116 0.49 1.21 -3.26
N GLN A 117 1.30 2.02 -3.96
CA GLN A 117 1.46 1.90 -5.41
C GLN A 117 2.01 0.54 -5.84
N GLY A 118 2.93 -0.04 -5.06
CA GLY A 118 3.42 -1.40 -5.27
C GLY A 118 2.30 -2.44 -5.17
N PHE A 119 1.40 -2.30 -4.19
CA PHE A 119 0.24 -3.18 -4.05
C PHE A 119 -0.80 -2.98 -5.15
N LEU A 120 -1.05 -1.75 -5.58
CA LEU A 120 -1.92 -1.47 -6.74
C LEU A 120 -1.40 -2.14 -8.00
N ALA A 121 -0.10 -2.01 -8.29
CA ALA A 121 0.52 -2.68 -9.43
C ALA A 121 0.43 -4.22 -9.32
N GLN A 122 0.46 -4.77 -8.09
CA GLN A 122 0.22 -6.19 -7.87
C GLN A 122 -1.24 -6.55 -8.17
N CYS A 123 -2.22 -5.76 -7.72
CA CYS A 123 -3.63 -5.94 -8.07
C CYS A 123 -3.83 -5.95 -9.60
N ASP A 124 -3.27 -4.99 -10.32
CA ASP A 124 -3.38 -4.90 -11.78
C ASP A 124 -2.81 -6.15 -12.47
N LYS A 125 -1.67 -6.64 -11.98
CA LYS A 125 -1.06 -7.87 -12.50
C LYS A 125 -1.93 -9.10 -12.23
N THR A 126 -2.51 -9.20 -11.03
CA THR A 126 -3.41 -10.28 -10.66
C THR A 126 -4.69 -10.22 -11.51
N GLU A 127 -5.28 -9.04 -11.71
CA GLU A 127 -6.44 -8.84 -12.58
C GLU A 127 -6.14 -9.25 -14.03
N ALA A 128 -5.01 -8.80 -14.58
CA ALA A 128 -4.58 -9.19 -15.93
C ALA A 128 -4.40 -10.72 -16.07
N CYS A 129 -3.84 -11.37 -15.04
CA CYS A 129 -3.70 -12.82 -15.00
C CYS A 129 -5.05 -13.54 -14.99
N ILE A 130 -6.03 -13.03 -14.23
CA ILE A 130 -7.39 -13.57 -14.19
C ILE A 130 -8.06 -13.45 -15.55
N SER A 131 -7.98 -12.27 -16.17
CA SER A 131 -8.59 -11.98 -17.46
C SER A 131 -8.01 -12.85 -18.60
N ASP A 132 -6.69 -13.04 -18.62
CA ASP A 132 -6.02 -13.95 -19.56
C ASP A 132 -6.47 -15.41 -19.36
N HIS A 133 -6.58 -15.87 -18.12
CA HIS A 133 -7.06 -17.21 -17.81
C HIS A 133 -8.53 -17.42 -18.21
N LEU A 134 -9.40 -16.46 -17.94
CA LEU A 134 -10.81 -16.48 -18.36
C LEU A 134 -10.93 -16.56 -19.89
N SER A 135 -10.16 -15.74 -20.59
CA SER A 135 -10.14 -15.72 -22.06
C SER A 135 -9.70 -17.06 -22.66
N LYS A 136 -8.71 -17.72 -22.05
CA LYS A 136 -8.24 -19.07 -22.46
C LYS A 136 -9.28 -20.17 -22.22
N ILE A 137 -10.05 -20.06 -21.14
CA ILE A 137 -11.13 -21.02 -20.85
C ILE A 137 -12.25 -20.87 -21.89
N GLN A 138 -12.68 -19.64 -22.18
CA GLN A 138 -13.73 -19.37 -23.17
C GLN A 138 -13.34 -19.78 -24.59
N SER A 139 -12.13 -19.44 -25.03
CA SER A 139 -11.68 -19.78 -26.39
C SER A 139 -11.54 -21.30 -26.61
N LYS A 140 -11.18 -22.08 -25.58
CA LYS A 140 -11.21 -23.55 -25.66
C LYS A 140 -12.61 -24.15 -25.69
N ASN A 141 -13.60 -23.52 -25.05
CA ASN A 141 -14.98 -23.99 -25.10
C ASN A 141 -15.60 -23.73 -26.49
N LEU A 142 -15.25 -22.61 -27.14
CA LEU A 142 -15.70 -22.32 -28.50
C LEU A 142 -15.12 -23.31 -29.53
N ALA A 143 -13.85 -23.73 -29.37
CA ALA A 143 -13.19 -24.68 -30.25
C ALA A 143 -13.64 -26.15 -30.07
N LEU A 144 -14.41 -26.47 -29.03
CA LEU A 144 -14.97 -27.80 -28.77
C LEU A 144 -16.45 -27.92 -29.16
N ALA A 145 -17.06 -26.81 -29.57
CA ALA A 145 -18.46 -26.74 -29.99
C ALA A 145 -18.65 -26.84 -31.52
N ASP A 146 -17.55 -27.01 -32.28
CA ASP A 146 -17.50 -27.28 -33.72
C ASP A 146 -17.07 -28.75 -33.97
#